data_AF-A0A660SVJ5-F1
#
_entry.id   AF-A0A660SVJ5-F1
#
_cell.length_a   1.000
_cell.length_b   1.000
_cell.length_c   1.000
_cell.angle_alpha   90.00
_cell.angle_beta   90.00
_cell.angle_gamma   90.00
#
_symmetry.space_group_name_H-M   'P 1'
#
loop_
_entity.id
_entity.type
_entity.pdbx_description
1 polymer ?
#
loop_
_entity_poly.entity_id
_entity_poly.type
_entity_poly.pdbx_seq_one_letter_code
_entity_poly.pdbx_strand_id
1 'polypeptide(L)'
;MYNGSRDWNVPLKLEDLIEPYIPLRYIPHFEYLPIIENNYSDETLFEINNLVSTIMLIENSRDEEKLLEHVKRVAECVRKEHIEDIRLFSKWFLRMFPNVLTKNNFDVPDKGGSRKMLAETAQKLTDKLLKQGLEQGLRQGELSEKHEVLIRLVDLKFGLSEDEKIRIRKVQEPWRLDSALDAVVTGEDKKELLEKLS
;
A
#
# COMPACT_ATOMS: atom_id res chain seq x y z
N MET A 1 2.80 14.78 16.18
CA MET A 1 2.16 14.28 14.95
C MET A 1 0.84 13.63 15.34
N TYR A 2 -0.24 13.94 14.64
CA TYR A 2 -1.59 13.40 14.90
C TYR A 2 -2.14 12.77 13.63
N ASN A 3 -2.57 11.50 13.73
CA ASN A 3 -3.12 10.67 12.65
C ASN A 3 -4.55 10.16 12.96
N GLY A 4 -5.22 10.76 13.95
CA GLY A 4 -6.57 10.36 14.34
C GLY A 4 -7.61 10.93 13.38
N SER A 5 -8.79 10.32 13.32
CA SER A 5 -9.86 10.72 12.40
C SER A 5 -10.70 11.92 12.88
N ARG A 6 -10.41 12.48 14.06
CA ARG A 6 -11.16 13.62 14.61
C ARG A 6 -10.41 14.91 14.33
N ASP A 7 -11.13 16.02 14.29
CA ASP A 7 -10.50 17.33 14.20
C ASP A 7 -9.62 17.59 15.43
N TRP A 8 -8.43 18.13 15.17
CA TRP A 8 -7.50 18.50 16.22
C TRP A 8 -8.06 19.69 17.00
N ASN A 9 -8.27 19.51 18.30
CA ASN A 9 -8.82 20.54 19.19
C ASN A 9 -7.94 20.85 20.40
N VAL A 10 -6.67 20.39 20.38
CA VAL A 10 -5.74 20.62 21.49
C VAL A 10 -5.11 22.01 21.32
N PRO A 11 -5.07 22.84 22.38
CA PRO A 11 -4.46 24.17 22.35
C PRO A 11 -3.00 24.14 21.89
N LEU A 12 -2.57 25.17 21.14
CA LEU A 12 -1.20 25.27 20.58
C LEU A 12 -0.18 25.86 21.55
N LYS A 13 -0.65 26.59 22.55
CA LYS A 13 0.19 27.28 23.53
C LYS A 13 0.38 26.41 24.76
N LEU A 14 1.61 26.34 25.26
CA LEU A 14 1.90 25.53 26.44
C LEU A 14 1.08 26.00 27.66
N GLU A 15 0.91 27.30 27.84
CA GLU A 15 0.16 27.87 28.97
C GLU A 15 -1.30 27.41 29.03
N ASP A 16 -1.91 27.11 27.88
CA ASP A 16 -3.28 26.61 27.79
C ASP A 16 -3.37 25.10 28.08
N LEU A 17 -2.23 24.40 28.13
CA LEU A 17 -2.12 22.97 28.44
C LEU A 17 -1.76 22.69 29.90
N ILE A 18 -1.33 23.71 30.65
CA ILE A 18 -0.91 23.58 32.04
C ILE A 18 -2.08 23.95 32.97
N GLU A 19 -2.29 23.15 34.01
CA GLU A 19 -3.31 23.45 35.01
C GLU A 19 -3.03 24.79 35.73
N PRO A 20 -4.06 25.57 36.10
CA PRO A 20 -3.92 26.96 36.55
C PRO A 20 -3.32 27.13 37.97
N TYR A 21 -2.64 26.11 38.49
CA TYR A 21 -2.00 26.12 39.81
C TYR A 21 -0.62 26.78 39.80
N ILE A 22 -0.01 26.96 38.63
CA ILE A 22 1.31 27.59 38.46
C ILE A 22 1.13 29.04 38.00
N PRO A 23 1.71 30.04 38.68
CA PRO A 23 1.68 31.41 38.21
C PRO A 23 2.30 31.55 36.82
N LEU A 24 1.62 32.25 35.90
CA LEU A 24 2.01 32.43 34.48
C LEU A 24 3.48 32.85 34.29
N ARG A 25 4.05 33.64 35.21
CA ARG A 25 5.45 34.09 35.14
C ARG A 25 6.49 32.96 35.13
N TYR A 26 6.12 31.76 35.59
CA TYR A 26 7.00 30.59 35.62
C TYR A 26 6.69 29.59 34.50
N ILE A 27 5.66 29.86 33.68
CA ILE A 27 5.31 29.03 32.54
C ILE A 27 6.07 29.56 31.31
N PRO A 28 6.85 28.72 30.61
CA PRO A 28 7.45 29.10 29.33
C PRO A 28 6.38 29.48 28.30
N HIS A 29 6.56 30.61 27.62
CA HIS A 29 5.67 31.05 26.55
C HIS A 29 6.21 30.49 25.23
N PHE A 30 5.58 29.44 24.73
CA PHE A 30 5.87 28.92 23.40
C PHE A 30 4.64 28.30 22.76
N GLU A 31 4.61 28.36 21.43
CA GLU A 31 3.62 27.68 20.59
C GLU A 31 4.32 26.52 19.87
N TYR A 32 3.74 25.32 19.93
CA TYR A 32 4.26 24.19 19.17
C TYR A 32 3.59 24.12 17.80
N LEU A 33 4.32 23.58 16.82
CA LEU A 33 3.79 23.31 15.48
C LEU A 33 3.23 21.88 15.42
N PRO A 34 1.89 21.68 15.47
CA PRO A 34 1.33 20.35 15.29
C PRO A 34 1.42 19.93 13.82
N ILE A 35 1.93 18.73 13.59
CA ILE A 35 1.80 18.06 12.29
C ILE A 35 0.52 17.20 12.35
N ILE A 36 -0.53 17.66 11.68
CA ILE A 36 -1.87 17.04 11.67
C ILE A 36 -2.09 16.48 10.27
N GLU A 37 -2.08 15.16 10.14
CA GLU A 37 -2.11 14.50 8.82
C GLU A 37 -3.34 14.88 8.00
N ASN A 38 -4.52 14.88 8.62
CA ASN A 38 -5.79 15.22 7.96
C ASN A 38 -5.88 16.67 7.45
N ASN A 39 -4.98 17.57 7.89
CA ASN A 39 -4.99 18.96 7.45
C ASN A 39 -4.25 19.17 6.12
N TYR A 40 -3.56 18.14 5.62
CA TYR A 40 -2.84 18.22 4.35
C TYR A 40 -3.68 17.60 3.24
N SER A 41 -4.08 18.42 2.26
CA SER A 41 -4.69 17.91 1.03
C SER A 41 -3.64 17.21 0.17
N ASP A 42 -4.10 16.36 -0.76
CA ASP A 42 -3.22 15.69 -1.71
C ASP A 42 -2.37 16.71 -2.49
N GLU A 43 -2.94 17.85 -2.89
CA GLU A 43 -2.25 18.94 -3.59
C GLU A 43 -1.16 19.56 -2.72
N THR A 44 -1.45 19.79 -1.43
CA THR A 44 -0.48 20.37 -0.48
C THR A 44 0.69 19.40 -0.28
N LEU A 45 0.40 18.11 -0.09
CA LEU A 45 1.43 17.07 -0.05
C LEU A 45 2.19 16.97 -1.38
N PHE A 46 1.52 17.29 -2.50
CA PHE A 46 2.12 17.38 -3.82
C PHE A 46 3.16 18.50 -3.94
N GLU A 47 2.87 19.66 -3.36
CA GLU A 47 3.79 20.79 -3.36
C GLU A 47 4.99 20.60 -2.43
N ILE A 48 4.77 20.04 -1.23
CA ILE A 48 5.85 19.80 -0.24
C ILE A 48 6.97 18.93 -0.82
N ASN A 49 6.62 17.95 -1.65
CA ASN A 49 7.53 17.16 -2.48
C ASN A 49 8.80 16.65 -1.80
N ASN A 50 8.62 16.07 -0.61
CA ASN A 50 9.67 15.39 0.13
C ASN A 50 9.28 13.95 0.44
N LEU A 51 10.20 13.21 1.08
CA LEU A 51 9.97 11.80 1.36
C LEU A 51 8.77 11.56 2.27
N VAL A 52 8.57 12.42 3.28
CA VAL A 52 7.47 12.32 4.25
C VAL A 52 6.11 12.57 3.59
N SER A 53 6.00 13.64 2.78
CA SER A 53 4.74 13.97 2.11
C SER A 53 4.34 12.93 1.07
N THR A 54 5.33 12.27 0.44
CA THR A 54 5.06 11.20 -0.52
C THR A 54 4.57 9.92 0.19
N ILE A 55 5.05 9.62 1.40
CA ILE A 55 4.54 8.49 2.20
C ILE A 55 3.08 8.75 2.60
N MET A 56 2.76 9.95 3.08
CA MET A 56 1.39 10.34 3.44
C MET A 56 0.42 10.19 2.25
N LEU A 57 0.86 10.56 1.04
CA LEU A 57 0.07 10.35 -0.18
C LEU A 57 -0.17 8.87 -0.47
N ILE A 58 0.84 8.01 -0.29
CA ILE A 58 0.69 6.56 -0.48
C ILE A 58 -0.29 5.99 0.55
N GLU A 59 -0.17 6.37 1.82
CA GLU A 59 -1.06 5.90 2.89
C GLU A 59 -2.53 6.32 2.68
N ASN A 60 -2.75 7.53 2.18
CA ASN A 60 -4.09 8.04 1.90
C ASN A 60 -4.65 7.62 0.54
N SER A 61 -3.80 7.15 -0.39
CA SER A 61 -4.25 6.73 -1.72
C SER A 61 -5.10 5.46 -1.65
N ARG A 62 -6.36 5.58 -2.08
CA ARG A 62 -7.29 4.45 -2.32
C ARG A 62 -7.38 4.09 -3.81
N ASP A 63 -6.64 4.81 -4.64
CA ASP A 63 -6.69 4.77 -6.10
C ASP A 63 -5.42 4.10 -6.62
N GLU A 64 -5.58 2.89 -7.17
CA GLU A 64 -4.47 2.07 -7.66
C GLU A 64 -3.73 2.73 -8.84
N GLU A 65 -4.39 3.57 -9.64
CA GLU A 65 -3.75 4.27 -10.76
C GLU A 65 -2.79 5.36 -10.24
N LYS A 66 -3.17 6.06 -9.17
CA LYS A 66 -2.35 7.10 -8.53
C LYS A 66 -1.18 6.53 -7.74
N LEU A 67 -1.31 5.29 -7.25
CA LEU A 67 -0.25 4.61 -6.50
C LEU A 67 1.07 4.55 -7.30
N LEU A 68 0.99 4.25 -8.59
CA LEU A 68 2.17 4.17 -9.47
C LEU A 68 2.87 5.53 -9.62
N GLU A 69 2.09 6.62 -9.68
CA GLU A 69 2.61 7.98 -9.72
C GLU A 69 3.30 8.36 -8.40
N HIS A 70 2.69 8.02 -7.26
CA HIS A 70 3.28 8.26 -5.94
C HIS A 70 4.58 7.47 -5.76
N VAL A 71 4.65 6.21 -6.20
CA VAL A 71 5.87 5.40 -6.14
C VAL A 71 7.01 6.00 -6.99
N LYS A 72 6.71 6.46 -8.21
CA LYS A 72 7.70 7.17 -9.04
C LYS A 72 8.23 8.42 -8.33
N ARG A 73 7.35 9.14 -7.64
CA ARG A 73 7.70 10.33 -6.89
C ARG A 73 8.57 10.03 -5.68
N VAL A 74 8.36 8.92 -4.97
CA VAL A 74 9.29 8.47 -3.90
C VAL A 74 10.71 8.34 -4.46
N ALA A 75 10.87 7.73 -5.63
CA ALA A 75 12.18 7.58 -6.27
C ALA A 75 12.83 8.92 -6.68
N GLU A 76 12.02 9.94 -6.98
CA GLU A 76 12.52 11.31 -7.20
C GLU A 76 12.90 12.01 -5.90
N CYS A 77 12.10 11.89 -4.84
CA CYS A 77 12.38 12.47 -3.53
C CYS A 77 13.67 11.87 -2.95
N VAL A 78 13.85 10.55 -3.01
CA VAL A 78 15.09 9.86 -2.57
C VAL A 78 16.34 10.40 -3.28
N ARG A 79 16.24 10.86 -4.53
CA ARG A 79 17.39 11.44 -5.24
C ARG A 79 17.76 12.85 -4.74
N LYS A 80 16.82 13.59 -4.17
CA LYS A 80 16.99 14.96 -3.68
C LYS A 80 17.31 15.04 -2.19
N GLU A 81 16.95 14.02 -1.43
CA GLU A 81 17.07 13.99 0.03
C GLU A 81 18.49 13.79 0.54
N HIS A 82 18.70 14.16 1.81
CA HIS A 82 19.96 13.91 2.49
C HIS A 82 20.15 12.42 2.79
N ILE A 83 21.41 12.02 2.87
CA ILE A 83 21.78 10.61 2.99
C ILE A 83 21.37 10.03 4.35
N GLU A 84 21.35 10.84 5.40
CA GLU A 84 20.85 10.43 6.72
C GLU A 84 19.34 10.16 6.69
N ASP A 85 18.57 11.00 5.99
CA ASP A 85 17.11 10.88 5.90
C ASP A 85 16.70 9.63 5.10
N ILE A 86 17.38 9.37 3.98
CA ILE A 86 17.19 8.13 3.20
C ILE A 86 17.51 6.90 4.06
N ARG A 87 18.56 6.96 4.88
CA ARG A 87 18.92 5.85 5.78
C ARG A 87 17.87 5.64 6.87
N LEU A 88 17.41 6.71 7.49
CA LEU A 88 16.38 6.65 8.53
C LEU A 88 15.07 6.09 7.95
N PHE A 89 14.66 6.59 6.79
CA PHE A 89 13.51 6.08 6.06
C PHE A 89 13.67 4.60 5.69
N SER A 90 14.82 4.21 5.13
CA SER A 90 15.06 2.81 4.77
C SER A 90 14.94 1.90 6.00
N LYS A 91 15.53 2.28 7.14
CA LYS A 91 15.40 1.52 8.38
C LYS A 91 13.95 1.44 8.88
N TRP A 92 13.22 2.54 8.84
CA TRP A 92 11.80 2.59 9.23
C TRP A 92 10.95 1.71 8.31
N PHE A 93 11.10 1.84 7.00
CA PHE A 93 10.36 1.11 5.98
C PHE A 93 10.57 -0.40 6.11
N LEU A 94 11.83 -0.83 6.26
CA LEU A 94 12.16 -2.24 6.44
C LEU A 94 11.63 -2.83 7.75
N ARG A 95 11.47 -2.00 8.80
CA ARG A 95 10.83 -2.40 10.06
C ARG A 95 9.32 -2.56 9.90
N MET A 96 8.68 -1.70 9.12
CA MET A 96 7.24 -1.76 8.83
C MET A 96 6.88 -2.94 7.93
N PHE A 97 7.75 -3.28 6.98
CA PHE A 97 7.54 -4.36 6.01
C PHE A 97 8.65 -5.41 6.07
N PRO A 98 8.77 -6.18 7.17
CA PRO A 98 9.87 -7.13 7.38
C PRO A 98 9.94 -8.22 6.30
N ASN A 99 8.80 -8.53 5.66
CA ASN A 99 8.70 -9.51 4.58
C ASN A 99 9.37 -9.06 3.27
N VAL A 100 9.64 -7.76 3.11
CA VAL A 100 10.30 -7.21 1.92
C VAL A 100 11.78 -7.62 1.90
N LEU A 101 12.45 -7.68 3.06
CA LEU A 101 13.86 -8.09 3.15
C LEU A 101 14.03 -9.60 2.93
N THR A 102 13.19 -10.40 3.60
CA THR A 102 13.32 -11.85 3.62
C THR A 102 13.11 -12.49 2.25
N LYS A 103 12.32 -11.87 1.36
CA LYS A 103 12.14 -12.34 -0.02
C LYS A 103 13.17 -11.81 -1.02
N ASN A 104 13.74 -10.62 -0.77
CA ASN A 104 14.48 -9.90 -1.82
C ASN A 104 15.99 -9.80 -1.62
N ASN A 105 16.57 -10.33 -0.54
CA ASN A 105 18.02 -10.33 -0.25
C ASN A 105 18.68 -8.95 -0.44
N PHE A 106 18.04 -7.89 0.07
CA PHE A 106 18.62 -6.56 0.03
C PHE A 106 19.50 -6.31 1.24
N ASP A 107 20.76 -5.98 0.98
CA ASP A 107 21.71 -5.53 1.99
C ASP A 107 21.77 -4.00 1.94
N VAL A 108 21.33 -3.34 3.01
CA VAL A 108 21.43 -1.88 3.12
C VAL A 108 22.81 -1.56 3.67
N PRO A 109 23.69 -0.84 2.93
CA PRO A 109 25.06 -0.59 3.38
C PRO A 109 25.09 0.17 4.72
N ASP A 110 25.50 -0.54 5.78
CA ASP A 110 25.47 -0.04 7.16
C ASP A 110 26.40 1.16 7.37
N LYS A 111 27.52 1.25 6.62
CA LYS A 111 28.54 2.31 6.79
C LYS A 111 29.11 2.80 5.46
N GLY A 112 29.14 4.12 5.29
CA GLY A 112 29.98 4.79 4.28
C GLY A 112 29.58 4.76 2.80
N GLY A 113 28.45 4.16 2.40
CA GLY A 113 28.00 4.24 1.01
C GLY A 113 27.79 5.69 0.55
N SER A 114 28.38 6.09 -0.57
CA SER A 114 28.17 7.42 -1.15
C SER A 114 26.69 7.59 -1.53
N ARG A 115 26.18 8.85 -1.57
CA ARG A 115 24.78 9.15 -1.98
C ARG A 115 24.38 8.41 -3.25
N LYS A 116 25.32 8.26 -4.18
CA LYS A 116 25.16 7.56 -5.45
C LYS A 116 24.89 6.05 -5.28
N MET A 117 25.63 5.36 -4.40
CA MET A 117 25.43 3.93 -4.15
C MET A 117 24.09 3.63 -3.47
N LEU A 118 23.65 4.50 -2.55
CA LEU A 118 22.34 4.34 -1.92
C LEU A 118 21.20 4.65 -2.90
N ALA A 119 21.34 5.68 -3.72
CA ALA A 119 20.37 5.97 -4.78
C ALA A 119 20.27 4.81 -5.79
N GLU A 120 21.39 4.20 -6.19
CA GLU A 120 21.40 3.02 -7.05
C GLU A 120 20.77 1.80 -6.39
N THR A 121 20.99 1.60 -5.08
CA THR A 121 20.37 0.49 -4.33
C THR A 121 18.86 0.69 -4.18
N ALA A 122 18.43 1.91 -3.89
CA ALA A 122 17.02 2.28 -3.83
C ALA A 122 16.35 2.09 -5.20
N GLN A 123 16.97 2.57 -6.28
CA GLN A 123 16.45 2.39 -7.64
C GLN A 123 16.29 0.91 -7.99
N LYS A 124 17.31 0.08 -7.71
CA LYS A 124 17.23 -1.38 -7.93
C LYS A 124 16.12 -2.04 -7.11
N LEU A 125 15.89 -1.59 -5.89
CA LEU A 125 14.79 -2.09 -5.05
C LEU A 125 13.45 -1.70 -5.65
N THR A 126 13.27 -0.44 -6.03
CA THR A 126 12.06 0.07 -6.67
C THR A 126 11.76 -0.69 -7.96
N ASP A 127 12.74 -0.86 -8.84
CA ASP A 127 12.56 -1.57 -10.11
C ASP A 127 12.14 -3.03 -9.87
N LYS A 128 12.75 -3.71 -8.90
CA LYS A 128 12.42 -5.09 -8.55
C LYS A 128 11.02 -5.22 -7.96
N LEU A 129 10.66 -4.33 -7.04
CA LEU A 129 9.33 -4.32 -6.42
C LEU A 129 8.24 -3.98 -7.43
N LEU A 130 8.48 -3.01 -8.32
CA LEU A 130 7.53 -2.63 -9.35
C LEU A 130 7.33 -3.76 -10.36
N LYS A 131 8.41 -4.44 -10.77
CA LYS A 131 8.30 -5.62 -11.64
C LYS A 131 7.53 -6.76 -10.97
N GLN A 132 7.83 -7.07 -9.70
CA GLN A 132 7.11 -8.10 -8.95
C GLN A 132 5.64 -7.75 -8.75
N GLY A 133 5.34 -6.49 -8.44
CA GLY A 133 3.97 -5.99 -8.31
C GLY A 133 3.20 -6.08 -9.62
N LEU A 134 3.82 -5.73 -10.74
CA LEU A 134 3.20 -5.81 -12.06
C LEU A 134 2.95 -7.27 -12.49
N GLU A 135 3.91 -8.17 -12.27
CA GLU A 135 3.71 -9.61 -12.51
C GLU A 135 2.61 -10.20 -11.63
N GLN A 136 2.53 -9.80 -10.36
CA GLN A 136 1.45 -10.21 -9.45
C GLN A 136 0.10 -9.66 -9.90
N GLY A 137 0.03 -8.39 -10.29
CA GLY A 137 -1.18 -7.75 -10.80
C GLY A 137 -1.70 -8.42 -12.07
N LEU A 138 -0.81 -8.74 -13.02
CA LEU A 138 -1.18 -9.48 -14.23
C LEU A 138 -1.75 -10.87 -13.90
N ARG A 139 -1.09 -11.62 -13.00
CA ARG A 139 -1.59 -12.94 -12.58
C ARG A 139 -2.94 -12.86 -11.86
N GLN A 140 -3.13 -11.85 -11.01
CA GLN A 140 -4.41 -11.63 -10.33
C GLN A 140 -5.51 -11.23 -11.32
N GLY A 141 -5.18 -10.41 -12.32
CA GLY A 141 -6.09 -10.04 -13.41
C GLY A 141 -6.53 -11.25 -14.23
N GLU A 142 -5.59 -12.10 -14.66
CA GLU A 142 -5.89 -13.33 -15.41
C GLU A 142 -6.77 -14.29 -14.60
N LEU A 143 -6.48 -14.44 -13.30
CA LEU A 143 -7.28 -15.27 -12.41
C LEU A 143 -8.71 -14.70 -12.24
N SER A 144 -8.84 -13.39 -12.03
CA SER A 144 -10.13 -12.72 -11.92
C SER A 144 -10.95 -12.83 -13.20
N GLU A 145 -10.31 -12.74 -14.37
CA GLU A 145 -10.98 -12.95 -15.66
C GLU A 145 -11.52 -14.39 -15.77
N LYS A 146 -10.72 -15.40 -15.40
CA LYS A 146 -11.17 -16.81 -15.36
C LYS A 146 -12.36 -17.02 -14.43
N HIS A 147 -12.40 -16.35 -13.27
CA HIS A 147 -13.56 -16.40 -12.38
C HIS A 147 -14.82 -15.86 -13.05
N GLU A 148 -14.74 -14.67 -13.66
CA GLU A 148 -15.90 -14.01 -14.26
C GLU A 148 -16.40 -14.75 -15.51
N VAL A 149 -15.50 -15.30 -16.31
CA VAL A 149 -15.87 -16.17 -17.45
C VAL A 149 -16.58 -17.43 -16.97
N LEU A 150 -16.05 -18.12 -15.96
CA LEU A 150 -16.66 -19.33 -15.42
C LEU A 150 -18.04 -19.03 -14.80
N ILE A 151 -18.14 -17.97 -13.99
CA ILE A 151 -19.41 -17.52 -13.41
C ILE A 151 -20.42 -17.25 -14.52
N ARG A 152 -20.06 -16.46 -15.53
CA ARG A 152 -20.97 -16.13 -16.63
C ARG A 152 -21.48 -17.36 -17.37
N LEU A 153 -20.59 -18.30 -17.70
CA LEU A 153 -20.97 -19.49 -18.47
C LEU A 153 -21.84 -20.46 -17.65
N VAL A 154 -21.50 -20.68 -16.38
CA VAL A 154 -22.29 -21.55 -15.49
C VAL A 154 -23.64 -20.92 -15.14
N ASP A 155 -23.68 -19.61 -14.88
CA ASP A 155 -24.93 -18.88 -14.59
C ASP A 155 -25.87 -18.91 -15.80
N LEU A 156 -25.35 -18.72 -17.01
CA LEU A 156 -26.14 -18.84 -18.25
C LEU A 156 -26.69 -20.25 -18.48
N LYS A 157 -25.92 -21.30 -18.16
CA LYS A 157 -26.30 -22.68 -18.46
C LYS A 157 -27.18 -23.30 -17.37
N PHE A 158 -26.93 -22.99 -16.10
CA PHE A 158 -27.54 -23.67 -14.96
C PHE A 158 -28.13 -22.75 -13.90
N GLY A 159 -27.82 -21.45 -13.94
CA GLY A 159 -28.10 -20.50 -12.87
C GLY A 159 -27.20 -20.69 -11.65
N LEU A 160 -26.70 -19.57 -11.13
CA LEU A 160 -25.86 -19.50 -9.93
C LEU A 160 -26.50 -18.61 -8.85
N SER A 161 -26.47 -19.08 -7.60
CA SER A 161 -26.73 -18.22 -6.46
C SER A 161 -25.51 -17.33 -6.15
N GLU A 162 -25.72 -16.24 -5.41
CA GLU A 162 -24.62 -15.37 -5.00
C GLU A 162 -23.57 -16.11 -4.12
N ASP A 163 -24.00 -17.06 -3.29
CA ASP A 163 -23.07 -17.89 -2.50
C ASP A 163 -22.16 -18.76 -3.38
N GLU A 164 -22.70 -19.29 -4.49
CA GLU A 164 -21.93 -20.09 -5.45
C GLU A 164 -20.93 -19.21 -6.23
N LYS A 165 -21.33 -17.98 -6.61
CA LYS A 165 -20.42 -17.00 -7.23
C LYS A 165 -19.28 -16.61 -6.28
N ILE A 166 -19.59 -16.36 -5.01
CA ILE A 166 -18.58 -16.08 -3.98
C ILE A 166 -17.62 -17.27 -3.83
N ARG A 167 -18.14 -18.51 -3.87
CA ARG A 167 -17.30 -19.72 -3.80
C ARG A 167 -16.35 -19.82 -4.98
N ILE A 168 -16.81 -19.54 -6.20
CA ILE A 168 -15.96 -19.54 -7.42
C ILE A 168 -14.84 -18.50 -7.28
N ARG A 169 -15.15 -17.26 -6.88
CA ARG A 169 -14.16 -16.19 -6.70
C ARG A 169 -13.10 -16.48 -5.63
N LYS A 170 -13.37 -17.40 -4.70
CA LYS A 170 -12.42 -17.81 -3.66
C LYS A 170 -11.36 -18.80 -4.16
N VAL A 171 -11.57 -19.47 -5.29
CA VAL A 171 -10.63 -20.46 -5.83
C VAL A 171 -9.36 -19.75 -6.30
N GLN A 172 -8.20 -20.17 -5.81
CA GLN A 172 -6.92 -19.54 -6.14
C GLN A 172 -6.13 -20.34 -7.19
N GLU A 173 -6.51 -21.60 -7.40
CA GLU A 173 -5.86 -22.52 -8.32
C GLU A 173 -6.40 -22.36 -9.74
N PRO A 174 -5.64 -21.81 -10.71
CA PRO A 174 -6.13 -21.56 -12.07
C PRO A 174 -6.59 -22.84 -12.78
N TRP A 175 -5.89 -23.96 -12.55
CA TRP A 175 -6.20 -25.24 -13.18
C TRP A 175 -7.57 -25.79 -12.75
N ARG A 176 -8.07 -25.45 -11.55
CA ARG A 176 -9.42 -25.85 -11.11
C ARG A 176 -10.48 -25.08 -11.88
N LEU A 177 -10.24 -23.79 -12.14
CA LEU A 177 -11.11 -22.96 -12.96
C LEU A 177 -11.10 -23.45 -14.41
N ASP A 178 -9.93 -23.80 -14.95
CA ASP A 178 -9.82 -24.35 -16.31
C ASP A 178 -10.54 -25.69 -16.45
N SER A 179 -10.35 -26.61 -15.49
CA SER A 179 -11.07 -27.88 -15.49
C SER A 179 -12.58 -27.70 -15.34
N ALA A 180 -13.02 -26.70 -14.56
CA ALA A 180 -14.42 -26.35 -14.45
C ALA A 180 -14.96 -25.76 -15.76
N LEU A 181 -14.22 -24.86 -16.41
CA LEU A 181 -14.57 -24.27 -17.71
C LEU A 181 -14.77 -25.35 -18.79
N ASP A 182 -13.85 -26.31 -18.88
CA ASP A 182 -13.98 -27.45 -19.80
C ASP A 182 -15.25 -28.26 -19.51
N ALA A 183 -15.52 -28.49 -18.23
CA ALA A 183 -16.72 -29.20 -17.79
C ALA A 183 -18.02 -28.41 -18.03
N VAL A 184 -17.98 -27.08 -18.20
CA VAL A 184 -19.18 -26.32 -18.62
C VAL A 184 -19.64 -26.74 -20.00
N VAL A 185 -18.70 -27.04 -20.90
CA VAL A 185 -19.02 -27.41 -22.28
C VAL A 185 -19.66 -28.80 -22.32
N THR A 186 -19.12 -29.76 -21.57
CA THR A 186 -19.54 -31.17 -21.65
C THR A 186 -20.52 -31.61 -20.56
N GLY A 187 -20.59 -30.90 -19.45
CA GLY A 187 -21.35 -31.32 -18.27
C GLY A 187 -22.86 -31.07 -18.40
N GLU A 188 -23.64 -32.00 -17.88
CA GLU A 188 -25.12 -31.91 -17.82
C GLU A 188 -25.63 -31.46 -16.44
N ASP A 189 -24.79 -31.52 -15.40
CA ASP A 189 -25.14 -31.16 -14.02
C ASP A 189 -24.19 -30.11 -13.43
N LYS A 190 -24.78 -29.09 -12.79
CA LYS A 190 -24.09 -28.04 -12.05
C LYS A 190 -23.27 -28.59 -10.88
N LYS A 191 -23.76 -29.64 -10.21
CA LYS A 191 -23.14 -30.15 -8.98
C LYS A 191 -21.76 -30.74 -9.24
N GLU A 192 -21.63 -31.53 -10.31
CA GLU A 192 -20.35 -32.10 -10.77
C GLU A 192 -19.31 -31.01 -11.07
N LEU A 193 -19.78 -29.89 -11.62
CA LEU A 193 -18.96 -28.74 -11.96
C LEU A 193 -18.43 -28.01 -10.72
N LEU A 194 -19.29 -27.82 -9.71
CA LEU A 194 -18.90 -27.20 -8.43
C LEU A 194 -18.01 -28.11 -7.57
N GLU A 195 -18.08 -29.43 -7.74
CA GLU A 195 -17.17 -30.37 -7.07
C GLU A 195 -15.72 -30.19 -7.54
N LYS A 196 -15.49 -29.87 -8.83
CA LYS A 196 -14.14 -29.59 -9.36
C LYS A 196 -13.48 -28.33 -8.78
N LEU A 197 -14.28 -27.46 -8.16
CA LEU A 197 -13.82 -26.23 -7.50
C LEU A 197 -13.51 -26.42 -6.01
N SER A 198 -13.69 -27.63 -5.48
CA SER A 198 -13.39 -28.01 -4.08
C SER A 198 -11.98 -28.55 -3.96
#